data_AF-A0A1G5DIA4-F1
#
_entry.id   AF-A0A1G5DIA4-F1
#
_cell.length_a   1.000
_cell.length_b   1.000
_cell.length_c   1.000
_cell.angle_alpha   90.00
_cell.angle_beta   90.00
_cell.angle_gamma   90.00
#
_symmetry.space_group_name_H-M   'P 1'
#
loop_
_entity.id
_entity.type
_entity.pdbx_description
1 polymer ?
#
loop_
_entity_poly.entity_id
_entity_poly.type
_entity_poly.pdbx_seq_one_letter_code
_entity_poly.pdbx_strand_id
1 'polypeptide(L)'
;MADSKSRYSTAARFYARVMIHGSMMDAIRYYKSKVREAKFNNNWKKNSVNLNDIVKQFTPGAKGSPRGVKYEFVGSRYIVKVDMPSGYLRIMDRKTKKYVKLDGTPGTNEETHFKIYKRSEM
;
A
#
# COMPACT_ATOMS: atom_id res chain seq x y z
N MET A 1 1.38 -20.43 1.57
CA MET A 1 1.79 -19.01 1.70
C MET A 1 0.77 -18.15 0.95
N ALA A 2 0.13 -17.17 1.57
CA ALA A 2 -0.91 -16.38 0.88
C ALA A 2 -0.27 -15.36 -0.07
N ASP A 3 -0.55 -15.47 -1.38
CA ASP A 3 -0.02 -14.55 -2.41
C ASP A 3 -0.77 -13.20 -2.38
N SER A 4 -0.46 -12.41 -1.36
CA SER A 4 -1.03 -11.08 -1.14
C SER A 4 -0.65 -10.12 -2.27
N LYS A 5 0.55 -10.28 -2.84
CA LYS A 5 1.02 -9.50 -3.98
C LYS A 5 0.18 -9.71 -5.23
N SER A 6 -0.19 -10.94 -5.58
CA SER A 6 -1.03 -11.20 -6.76
C SER A 6 -2.40 -10.55 -6.67
N ARG A 7 -3.06 -10.69 -5.51
CA ARG A 7 -4.39 -10.12 -5.28
C ARG A 7 -4.35 -8.61 -5.37
N TYR A 8 -3.39 -7.99 -4.66
CA TYR A 8 -3.14 -6.55 -4.76
C TYR A 8 -2.85 -6.12 -6.19
N SER A 9 -1.96 -6.80 -6.92
CA SER A 9 -1.57 -6.41 -8.29
C SER A 9 -2.73 -6.51 -9.27
N THR A 10 -3.65 -7.46 -9.05
CA THR A 10 -4.86 -7.59 -9.86
C THR A 10 -5.83 -6.44 -9.57
N ALA A 11 -6.05 -6.11 -8.30
CA ALA A 11 -6.87 -4.96 -7.91
C ALA A 11 -6.29 -3.63 -8.42
N ALA A 12 -4.97 -3.44 -8.33
CA ALA A 12 -4.30 -2.24 -8.81
C ALA A 12 -4.43 -2.08 -10.33
N ARG A 13 -4.27 -3.17 -11.10
CA ARG A 13 -4.50 -3.16 -12.56
C ARG A 13 -5.95 -2.84 -12.90
N PHE A 14 -6.90 -3.43 -12.19
CA PHE A 14 -8.32 -3.14 -12.38
C PHE A 14 -8.63 -1.67 -12.07
N TYR A 15 -8.11 -1.14 -10.96
CA TYR A 15 -8.29 0.27 -10.60
C TYR A 15 -7.76 1.19 -11.71
N ALA A 16 -6.52 0.98 -12.15
CA ALA A 16 -5.86 1.83 -13.14
C ALA A 16 -6.47 1.74 -14.55
N ARG A 17 -7.16 0.66 -14.90
CA ARG A 17 -7.75 0.45 -16.23
C ARG A 17 -9.24 0.73 -16.32
N VAL A 18 -9.97 0.53 -15.22
CA VAL A 18 -11.44 0.55 -15.22
C VAL A 18 -11.96 1.65 -14.31
N MET A 19 -11.56 1.63 -13.03
CA MET A 19 -12.12 2.55 -12.02
C MET A 19 -11.83 4.01 -12.33
N ILE A 20 -10.67 4.33 -12.91
CA ILE A 20 -10.33 5.73 -13.25
C ILE A 20 -11.29 6.35 -14.28
N HIS A 21 -11.97 5.53 -15.08
CA HIS A 21 -12.95 6.00 -16.08
C HIS A 21 -14.38 5.97 -15.56
N GLY A 22 -14.61 5.38 -14.38
CA GLY A 22 -15.93 5.30 -13.76
C GLY A 22 -16.40 6.62 -13.15
N SER A 23 -15.48 7.52 -12.76
CA SER A 23 -15.83 8.86 -12.30
C SER A 23 -14.67 9.85 -12.44
N MET A 24 -15.00 11.13 -12.63
CA MET A 24 -14.01 12.22 -12.63
C MET A 24 -13.24 12.29 -11.31
N MET A 25 -13.89 11.97 -10.19
CA MET A 25 -13.26 11.96 -8.88
C MET A 25 -12.18 10.89 -8.74
N ASP A 26 -12.40 9.69 -9.29
CA ASP A 26 -11.41 8.61 -9.25
C ASP A 26 -10.23 8.86 -10.19
N ALA A 27 -10.48 9.51 -11.33
CA ALA A 27 -9.42 10.06 -12.19
C ALA A 27 -8.56 11.07 -11.42
N ILE A 28 -9.16 12.09 -10.80
CA ILE A 28 -8.43 13.10 -10.01
C ILE A 28 -7.59 12.45 -8.91
N ARG A 29 -8.15 11.49 -8.17
CA ARG A 29 -7.42 10.77 -7.12
C ARG A 29 -6.23 9.98 -7.67
N TYR A 30 -6.41 9.32 -8.82
CA TYR A 30 -5.34 8.61 -9.50
C TYR A 30 -4.20 9.57 -9.88
N TYR A 31 -4.51 10.66 -10.58
CA TYR A 31 -3.50 11.63 -11.01
C TYR A 31 -2.78 12.28 -9.82
N LYS A 32 -3.50 12.65 -8.75
CA LYS A 32 -2.88 13.15 -7.51
C LYS A 32 -1.91 12.14 -6.88
N SER A 33 -2.25 10.85 -6.91
CA SER A 33 -1.32 9.81 -6.47
C SER A 33 -0.09 9.71 -7.38
N LYS A 34 -0.25 9.77 -8.72
CA LYS A 34 0.88 9.76 -9.66
C LYS A 34 1.81 10.97 -9.51
N VAL A 35 1.27 12.17 -9.27
CA VAL A 35 2.09 13.38 -8.97
C VAL A 35 2.91 13.19 -7.70
N ARG A 36 2.29 12.65 -6.63
CA ARG A 36 3.00 12.35 -5.39
C ARG A 36 4.08 11.29 -5.60
N GLU A 37 3.78 10.24 -6.38
CA GLU A 37 4.78 9.25 -6.75
C GLU A 37 5.98 9.89 -7.46
N ALA A 38 5.75 10.71 -8.49
CA ALA A 38 6.84 11.37 -9.21
C ALA A 38 7.78 12.16 -8.27
N LYS A 39 7.21 12.83 -7.25
CA LYS A 39 7.97 13.60 -6.27
C LYS A 39 8.78 12.75 -5.27
N PHE A 40 8.23 11.64 -4.81
CA PHE A 40 8.78 10.92 -3.63
C PHE A 40 9.25 9.49 -3.89
N ASN A 41 9.02 8.93 -5.09
CA ASN A 41 9.29 7.53 -5.39
C ASN A 41 10.75 7.13 -5.18
N ASN A 42 11.71 8.01 -5.49
CA ASN A 42 13.13 7.74 -5.27
C ASN A 42 13.45 7.56 -3.78
N ASN A 43 12.80 8.33 -2.90
CA ASN A 43 12.95 8.15 -1.46
C ASN A 43 12.31 6.85 -0.98
N TRP A 44 11.08 6.55 -1.44
CA TRP A 44 10.38 5.33 -1.06
C TRP A 44 11.11 4.06 -1.50
N LYS A 45 11.82 4.09 -2.63
CA LYS A 45 12.61 2.97 -3.12
C LYS A 45 13.77 2.60 -2.18
N LYS A 46 14.31 3.55 -1.41
CA LYS A 46 15.35 3.27 -0.40
C LYS A 46 14.87 2.28 0.66
N ASN A 47 13.57 2.29 0.94
CA ASN A 47 12.91 1.41 1.90
C ASN A 47 11.89 0.51 1.19
N SER A 48 12.35 -0.20 0.15
CA SER A 48 11.49 -1.15 -0.57
C SER A 48 11.23 -2.41 0.26
N VAL A 49 10.04 -2.98 0.14
CA VAL A 49 9.60 -4.12 0.96
C VAL A 49 8.82 -5.17 0.17
N ASN A 50 8.91 -6.40 0.65
CA ASN A 50 8.11 -7.52 0.17
C ASN A 50 6.72 -7.47 0.83
N LEU A 51 5.67 -7.28 0.03
CA LEU A 51 4.31 -7.16 0.55
C LEU A 51 3.84 -8.43 1.30
N ASN A 52 4.26 -9.62 0.85
CA ASN A 52 3.84 -10.87 1.49
C ASN A 52 4.42 -10.97 2.91
N ASP A 53 5.66 -10.55 3.10
CA ASP A 53 6.32 -10.55 4.41
C ASP A 53 5.70 -9.53 5.36
N ILE A 54 5.42 -8.32 4.86
CA ILE A 54 4.74 -7.28 5.65
C ILE A 54 3.35 -7.72 6.09
N VAL A 55 2.57 -8.33 5.20
CA VAL A 55 1.24 -8.86 5.56
C VAL A 55 1.37 -10.00 6.56
N LYS A 56 2.34 -10.90 6.40
CA LYS A 56 2.60 -11.99 7.36
C LYS A 56 2.97 -11.46 8.74
N GLN A 57 3.77 -10.42 8.83
CA GLN A 57 4.24 -9.84 10.09
C GLN A 57 3.15 -9.01 10.79
N PHE A 58 2.50 -8.10 10.08
CA PHE A 58 1.63 -7.10 10.71
C PHE A 58 0.14 -7.48 10.71
N THR A 59 -0.28 -8.28 9.74
CA THR A 59 -1.69 -8.67 9.57
C THR A 59 -1.81 -10.14 9.16
N PRO A 60 -1.26 -11.08 9.96
CA PRO A 60 -1.25 -12.50 9.61
C PRO A 60 -2.68 -13.02 9.37
N GLY A 61 -2.87 -13.75 8.27
CA GLY A 61 -4.16 -14.32 7.88
C GLY A 61 -5.17 -13.31 7.31
N ALA A 62 -4.88 -12.01 7.30
CA ALA A 62 -5.79 -11.00 6.77
C ALA A 62 -5.99 -11.16 5.26
N LYS A 63 -7.26 -11.17 4.84
CA LYS A 63 -7.63 -11.06 3.42
C LYS A 63 -7.78 -9.58 3.07
N GLY A 64 -6.92 -9.07 2.20
CA GLY A 64 -7.01 -7.66 1.82
C GLY A 64 -8.19 -7.38 0.89
N SER A 65 -8.69 -6.15 0.91
CA SER A 65 -9.83 -5.68 0.11
C SER A 65 -9.60 -4.25 -0.41
N PRO A 66 -10.20 -3.88 -1.55
CA PRO A 66 -10.12 -2.51 -2.07
C PRO A 66 -10.96 -1.55 -1.22
N ARG A 67 -10.43 -0.35 -0.99
CA ARG A 67 -11.09 0.77 -0.31
C ARG A 67 -10.65 2.09 -0.94
N GLY A 68 -11.48 2.62 -1.84
CA GLY A 68 -11.12 3.77 -2.66
C GLY A 68 -9.85 3.49 -3.47
N VAL A 69 -8.83 4.35 -3.34
CA VAL A 69 -7.53 4.18 -4.03
C VAL A 69 -6.58 3.20 -3.32
N LYS A 70 -7.00 2.64 -2.18
CA LYS A 70 -6.16 1.77 -1.35
C LYS A 70 -6.62 0.32 -1.45
N TYR A 71 -5.69 -0.59 -1.21
CA TYR A 71 -5.96 -1.99 -0.91
C TYR A 71 -5.51 -2.23 0.52
N GLU A 72 -6.45 -2.55 1.42
CA GLU A 72 -6.19 -2.62 2.85
C GLU A 72 -6.21 -4.08 3.33
N PHE A 73 -5.17 -4.48 4.06
CA PHE A 73 -5.15 -5.71 4.86
C PHE A 73 -5.40 -5.31 6.31
N VAL A 74 -6.52 -5.75 6.88
CA VAL A 74 -6.93 -5.37 8.22
C VAL A 74 -6.64 -6.52 9.17
N GLY A 75 -5.69 -6.33 10.09
CA GLY A 75 -5.42 -7.24 11.19
C GLY A 75 -6.05 -6.78 12.50
N SER A 76 -5.75 -7.49 13.59
CA SER A 76 -6.23 -7.16 14.93
C SER A 76 -5.69 -5.81 15.42
N ARG A 77 -4.36 -5.63 15.38
CA ARG A 77 -3.68 -4.41 15.84
C ARG A 77 -3.31 -3.45 14.71
N TYR A 78 -2.91 -3.96 13.55
CA TYR A 78 -2.41 -3.12 12.45
C TYR A 78 -3.31 -3.17 11.21
N ILE A 79 -3.17 -2.15 10.36
CA ILE A 79 -3.69 -2.15 8.99
C ILE A 79 -2.54 -1.87 8.03
N VAL A 80 -2.30 -2.78 7.09
CA VAL A 80 -1.38 -2.53 5.97
C VAL A 80 -2.19 -1.90 4.86
N LYS A 81 -1.92 -0.62 4.58
CA LYS A 81 -2.60 0.16 3.54
C LYS A 81 -1.69 0.28 2.34
N VAL A 82 -2.10 -0.29 1.22
CA VAL A 82 -1.36 -0.25 -0.04
C VAL A 82 -2.01 0.73 -1.01
N ASP A 83 -1.25 1.66 -1.59
CA ASP A 83 -1.74 2.55 -2.65
C ASP A 83 -1.75 1.83 -4.00
N MET A 84 -2.93 1.68 -4.60
CA MET A 84 -3.08 1.01 -5.89
C MET A 84 -2.46 1.79 -7.07
N PRO A 85 -2.59 3.12 -7.16
CA PRO A 85 -1.96 3.91 -8.23
C PRO A 85 -0.42 3.94 -8.19
N SER A 86 0.16 4.08 -6.99
CA SER A 86 1.58 4.41 -6.81
C SER A 86 2.42 3.28 -6.21
N GLY A 87 1.81 2.19 -5.77
CA GLY A 87 2.53 0.98 -5.37
C GLY A 87 3.45 1.13 -4.16
N TYR A 88 3.08 1.98 -3.21
CA TYR A 88 3.71 2.04 -1.89
C TYR A 88 2.74 1.53 -0.83
N LEU A 89 3.26 1.12 0.33
CA LEU A 89 2.47 0.78 1.50
C LEU A 89 2.83 1.64 2.70
N ARG A 90 1.89 1.67 3.65
CA ARG A 90 2.08 2.18 5.00
C ARG A 90 1.41 1.24 5.99
N ILE A 91 1.92 1.21 7.21
CA ILE A 91 1.39 0.38 8.29
C ILE A 91 0.81 1.30 9.34
N MET A 92 -0.47 1.14 9.67
CA MET A 92 -1.18 1.95 10.66
C MET A 92 -1.49 1.12 11.90
N ASP A 93 -1.08 1.58 13.08
CA ASP A 93 -1.52 1.01 14.36
C ASP A 93 -2.95 1.47 14.64
N ARG A 94 -3.86 0.52 14.84
CA ARG A 94 -5.29 0.78 15.10
C ARG A 94 -5.54 1.33 16.50
N LYS A 95 -4.65 1.06 17.46
CA LYS A 95 -4.74 1.55 18.84
C LYS A 95 -4.33 3.00 18.92
N THR A 96 -3.15 3.33 18.38
CA THR A 96 -2.60 4.70 18.48
C THR A 96 -3.02 5.61 17.31
N LYS A 97 -3.59 5.03 16.24
CA LYS A 97 -3.94 5.71 14.98
C LYS A 97 -2.73 6.35 14.26
N LYS A 98 -1.51 5.95 14.61
CA LYS A 98 -0.27 6.44 13.99
C LYS A 98 0.24 5.47 12.94
N TYR A 99 0.97 6.02 11.96
CA TYR A 99 1.75 5.20 11.04
C TYR A 99 3.06 4.78 11.71
N VAL A 100 3.43 3.53 11.49
CA VAL A 100 4.59 2.90 12.14
C VAL A 100 5.61 2.45 11.11
N LYS A 101 6.86 2.34 11.57
CA LYS A 101 7.97 1.75 10.82
C LYS A 101 7.87 0.22 10.81
N LEU A 102 8.83 -0.45 10.18
CA LEU A 102 8.89 -1.93 10.11
C LEU A 102 9.16 -2.60 11.46
N ASP A 103 9.64 -1.85 12.45
CA ASP A 103 9.79 -2.28 13.85
C ASP A 103 8.50 -2.10 14.68
N GLY A 104 7.45 -1.50 14.11
CA GLY A 104 6.19 -1.21 14.80
C GLY A 104 6.18 0.06 15.65
N THR A 105 7.28 0.83 15.70
CA THR A 105 7.32 2.12 16.39
C THR A 105 6.76 3.24 15.50
N PRO A 106 6.12 4.29 16.08
CA PRO A 106 5.68 5.44 15.31
C PRO A 106 6.85 6.10 14.57
N GLY A 107 6.60 6.52 13.34
CA GLY A 107 7.60 7.24 12.53
C GLY A 107 7.01 8.46 11.86
N THR A 108 7.89 9.27 11.28
CA THR A 108 7.50 10.41 10.45
C THR A 108 6.83 9.95 9.14
N ASN A 109 6.34 10.90 8.36
CA ASN A 109 5.70 10.57 7.09
C ASN A 109 6.67 9.89 6.11
N GLU A 110 7.95 10.27 6.11
CA GLU A 110 8.95 9.71 5.19
C GLU A 110 9.41 8.32 5.59
N GLU A 111 9.61 8.10 6.90
CA GLU A 111 10.05 6.80 7.45
C GLU A 111 8.98 5.71 7.39
N THR A 112 7.72 6.08 7.13
CA THR A 112 6.58 5.16 7.13
C THR A 112 6.01 4.91 5.74
N HIS A 113 6.67 5.40 4.68
CA HIS A 113 6.34 5.08 3.29
C HIS A 113 7.34 4.07 2.72
N PHE A 114 6.83 2.90 2.34
CA PHE A 114 7.63 1.80 1.84
C PHE A 114 7.23 1.47 0.41
N LYS A 115 8.17 1.48 -0.54
CA LYS A 115 7.85 1.04 -1.91
C LYS A 115 7.65 -0.47 -1.91
N ILE A 116 6.68 -0.97 -2.65
CA ILE A 116 6.50 -2.42 -2.79
C ILE A 116 7.38 -2.90 -3.93
N TYR A 117 8.14 -3.98 -3.71
CA TYR A 117 8.88 -4.65 -4.77
C TYR A 117 7.98 -5.03 -5.95
N LYS A 118 8.53 -4.94 -7.16
CA LYS A 118 7.90 -5.57 -8.33
C LYS A 118 7.92 -7.08 -8.14
N ARG A 119 7.03 -7.78 -8.86
CA ARG A 119 6.97 -9.24 -8.78
C ARG A 119 8.27 -9.92 -9.23
N SER A 120 9.04 -9.29 -10.11
CA SER A 120 10.36 -9.78 -10.55
C SER A 120 11.47 -9.61 -9.51
N GLU A 121 11.21 -8.84 -8.46
CA GLU A 121 12.17 -8.50 -7.39
C GLU A 121 11.82 -9.23 -6.07
N MET A 122 10.81 -10.10 -6.09
CA MET A 122 10.27 -10.86 -4.95
C MET A 122 10.42 -12.36 -5.18
#